data_AF-A0A925V7P6-F1
#
_entry.id   AF-A0A925V7P6-F1
#
_cell.length_a   1.000
_cell.length_b   1.000
_cell.length_c   1.000
_cell.angle_alpha   90.00
_cell.angle_beta   90.00
_cell.angle_gamma   90.00
#
_symmetry.space_group_name_H-M   'P 1'
#
loop_
_entity.id
_entity.type
_entity.pdbx_description
1 polymer ?
#
loop_
_entity_poly.entity_id
_entity_poly.type
_entity_poly.pdbx_seq_one_letter_code
_entity_poly.pdbx_strand_id
1 'polypeptide(L)'
;MDRRFTSVLACSLALGCRSSDDPDLEDTSGFNSQSVGEVEEGIGGDDGMETWGEGELRGIVTFTLYPADALTGMDELGFAGAWRTNDEDVEQVDDFYAAFALGTAFPLPPALEELEQNDIPAGFAWGDVEGWVAAGTAFKLVHPTEEVQAQACLREVGMVLDIFPVYAAVGEGDCGADASQYVPGKDYDFVVYGGEMFDDVVYHGAVETPAAFEVTAPDFADYNAPVVQSDALDIEWDGEDPRGYRLIIRVWDDLGRMFTINAEDDGEYRIPADALAVLTPGPITITVAREHIERIPIPAGGVKVVTRYERWGYFDLVADAPQ
;
A
#
# COMPACT_ATOMS: atom_id res chain seq x y z
N MET A 1 -0.26 -25.00 2.89
CA MET A 1 1.06 -24.62 3.43
C MET A 1 0.81 -23.92 4.76
N ASP A 2 1.27 -24.49 5.87
CA ASP A 2 1.11 -23.93 7.23
C ASP A 2 2.02 -22.70 7.40
N ARG A 3 1.44 -21.50 7.54
CA ARG A 3 2.16 -20.30 7.99
C ARG A 3 2.44 -20.42 9.49
N ARG A 4 3.45 -21.21 9.87
CA ARG A 4 4.06 -21.16 11.21
C ARG A 4 5.46 -20.58 11.06
N PHE A 5 5.58 -19.26 11.21
CA PHE A 5 6.88 -18.62 11.34
C PHE A 5 7.58 -19.14 12.59
N THR A 6 8.76 -19.70 12.37
CA THR A 6 9.62 -20.24 13.43
C THR A 6 10.31 -19.05 14.09
N SER A 7 9.97 -18.73 15.34
CA SER A 7 10.75 -17.80 16.16
C SER A 7 12.19 -18.31 16.27
N VAL A 8 13.13 -17.59 15.68
CA VAL A 8 14.55 -17.74 16.00
C VAL A 8 14.92 -16.64 16.97
N LEU A 9 15.11 -17.07 18.22
CA LEU A 9 15.71 -16.33 19.31
C LEU A 9 17.11 -15.82 18.91
N ALA A 10 17.36 -14.52 19.06
CA ALA A 10 18.71 -14.00 19.22
C ALA A 10 18.69 -12.92 20.32
N CYS A 11 19.08 -13.33 21.52
CA CYS A 11 19.48 -12.42 22.59
C CYS A 11 20.76 -11.68 22.18
N SER A 12 20.75 -10.34 22.20
CA SER A 12 21.87 -9.57 22.76
C SER A 12 21.59 -8.07 22.92
N LEU A 13 21.78 -7.65 24.17
CA LEU A 13 22.33 -6.36 24.65
C LEU A 13 21.41 -5.16 24.87
N ALA A 14 21.51 -4.72 26.12
CA ALA A 14 20.82 -3.62 26.77
C ALA A 14 21.47 -2.27 26.47
N LEU A 15 20.63 -1.27 26.18
CA LEU A 15 20.84 0.17 26.38
C LEU A 15 19.42 0.67 26.73
N GLY A 16 19.07 0.97 27.98
CA GLY A 16 19.62 2.06 28.76
C GLY A 16 18.66 3.25 28.72
N CYS A 17 17.41 3.08 29.15
CA CYS A 17 16.46 4.19 29.30
C CYS A 17 17.03 5.18 30.32
N ARG A 18 17.32 6.41 29.87
CA ARG A 18 17.63 7.53 30.76
C ARG A 18 16.41 8.43 30.84
N SER A 19 15.81 8.43 32.02
CA SER A 19 14.83 9.42 32.45
C SER A 19 15.49 10.79 32.62
N SER A 20 14.82 11.84 32.17
CA SER A 20 14.89 13.14 32.83
C SER A 20 13.52 13.80 32.74
N ASP A 21 12.87 13.85 33.89
CA ASP A 21 11.67 14.65 34.16
C ASP A 21 11.99 16.16 34.08
N ASP A 22 10.93 16.90 33.72
CA ASP A 22 10.48 18.19 34.27
C ASP A 22 10.94 19.52 33.59
N PRO A 23 10.19 20.64 33.77
CA PRO A 23 9.05 21.04 32.92
C PRO A 23 9.14 22.53 32.48
N ASP A 24 8.01 23.08 32.01
CA ASP A 24 7.69 24.49 31.72
C ASP A 24 8.20 25.06 30.39
N LEU A 25 7.24 25.38 29.50
CA LEU A 25 7.14 26.71 28.88
C LEU A 25 5.70 26.95 28.38
N GLU A 26 5.12 28.03 28.91
CA GLU A 26 3.79 28.55 28.63
C GLU A 26 3.66 29.13 27.20
N ASP A 27 2.51 28.84 26.58
CA ASP A 27 1.60 29.78 25.89
C ASP A 27 2.18 30.99 25.14
N THR A 28 2.13 30.99 23.80
CA THR A 28 1.64 32.17 23.05
C THR A 28 0.89 31.80 21.76
N SER A 29 -0.41 32.09 21.78
CA SER A 29 -1.32 32.42 20.68
C SER A 29 -0.73 32.83 19.31
N GLY A 30 -1.29 32.31 18.22
CA GLY A 30 -1.04 32.85 16.87
C GLY A 30 -1.81 32.18 15.72
N PHE A 31 -3.13 32.14 15.81
CA PHE A 31 -4.02 31.76 14.71
C PHE A 31 -3.78 32.64 13.47
N ASN A 32 -3.47 32.04 12.32
CA ASN A 32 -3.59 32.71 11.02
C ASN A 32 -4.12 31.70 9.99
N SER A 33 -5.44 31.74 9.82
CA SER A 33 -6.12 31.15 8.67
C SER A 33 -5.78 31.96 7.42
N GLN A 34 -5.16 31.34 6.42
CA GLN A 34 -5.23 31.82 5.05
C GLN A 34 -5.92 30.76 4.19
N SER A 35 -7.15 31.12 3.84
CA SER A 35 -8.04 30.47 2.89
C SER A 35 -7.59 30.73 1.45
N VAL A 36 -7.63 29.66 0.64
CA VAL A 36 -7.94 29.61 -0.80
C VAL A 36 -7.02 30.39 -1.75
N GLY A 37 -6.25 29.64 -2.54
CA GLY A 37 -5.78 30.03 -3.86
C GLY A 37 -6.48 29.16 -4.91
N GLU A 38 -7.09 29.81 -5.90
CA GLU A 38 -7.93 29.25 -6.97
C GLU A 38 -7.20 28.17 -7.79
N VAL A 39 -7.87 27.03 -8.02
CA VAL A 39 -7.44 26.04 -9.01
C VAL A 39 -8.02 26.48 -10.36
N GLU A 40 -7.16 26.95 -11.25
CA GLU A 40 -7.54 27.22 -12.64
C GLU A 40 -7.91 25.91 -13.34
N GLU A 41 -9.12 25.88 -13.93
CA GLU A 41 -9.57 24.83 -14.83
C GLU A 41 -8.67 24.77 -16.07
N GLY A 42 -7.91 23.69 -16.21
CA GLY A 42 -7.08 23.40 -17.38
C GLY A 42 -7.26 21.96 -17.84
N ILE A 43 -8.30 21.71 -18.65
CA ILE A 43 -8.47 20.47 -19.42
C ILE A 43 -7.44 20.46 -20.56
N GLY A 44 -6.58 19.45 -20.63
CA GLY A 44 -5.85 19.13 -21.87
C GLY A 44 -4.70 18.10 -21.75
N GLY A 45 -4.96 16.88 -22.24
CA GLY A 45 -4.04 15.94 -22.93
C GLY A 45 -2.69 15.61 -22.28
N ASP A 46 -2.49 14.39 -21.78
CA ASP A 46 -2.04 13.22 -22.57
C ASP A 46 -0.56 13.28 -22.98
N ASP A 47 0.32 12.89 -22.05
CA ASP A 47 1.62 12.26 -22.31
C ASP A 47 2.18 11.44 -21.12
N GLY A 48 1.34 10.72 -20.37
CA GLY A 48 1.77 9.60 -19.49
C GLY A 48 2.86 9.84 -18.43
N MET A 49 3.30 11.08 -18.25
CA MET A 49 4.27 11.51 -17.25
C MET A 49 3.68 12.76 -16.62
N GLU A 50 2.85 12.59 -15.59
CA GLU A 50 2.44 13.71 -14.76
C GLU A 50 3.71 14.45 -14.31
N THR A 51 3.85 15.72 -14.68
CA THR A 51 4.95 16.55 -14.18
C THR A 51 4.57 17.01 -12.79
N TRP A 52 4.91 16.19 -11.81
CA TRP A 52 4.64 16.37 -10.38
C TRP A 52 5.46 17.56 -9.82
N GLY A 53 4.83 18.44 -9.02
CA GLY A 53 5.34 19.75 -8.60
C GLY A 53 6.71 19.81 -7.89
N GLU A 54 7.18 21.04 -7.62
CA GLU A 54 8.55 21.37 -7.19
C GLU A 54 8.93 20.81 -5.80
N GLY A 55 9.44 19.58 -5.80
CA GLY A 55 10.13 18.94 -4.68
C GLY A 55 10.50 17.51 -5.09
N GLU A 56 11.77 17.11 -4.90
CA GLU A 56 12.18 15.76 -5.26
C GLU A 56 11.44 14.74 -4.39
N LEU A 57 10.77 13.76 -5.01
CA LEU A 57 10.10 12.68 -4.28
C LEU A 57 11.19 11.90 -3.52
N ARG A 58 11.14 11.88 -2.19
CA ARG A 58 12.13 11.23 -1.34
C ARG A 58 11.59 9.99 -0.65
N GLY A 59 10.28 9.86 -0.44
CA GLY A 59 9.71 8.71 0.26
C GLY A 59 8.45 8.18 -0.38
N ILE A 60 8.12 6.94 -0.04
CA ILE A 60 6.83 6.30 -0.32
C ILE A 60 6.39 5.52 0.91
N VAL A 61 5.11 5.62 1.25
CA VAL A 61 4.47 4.86 2.31
C VAL A 61 3.14 4.34 1.79
N THR A 62 2.87 3.07 2.06
CA THR A 62 1.63 2.37 1.71
C THR A 62 0.90 1.97 2.99
N PHE A 63 -0.39 2.30 3.06
CA PHE A 63 -1.35 1.85 4.06
C PHE A 63 -2.39 1.01 3.35
N THR A 64 -2.65 -0.23 3.81
CA THR A 64 -3.72 -1.03 3.22
C THR A 64 -4.50 -1.83 4.22
N LEU A 65 -5.82 -1.67 4.19
CA LEU A 65 -6.72 -2.54 4.95
C LEU A 65 -7.04 -3.80 4.14
N TYR A 66 -6.84 -4.95 4.79
CA TYR A 66 -7.27 -6.29 4.36
C TYR A 66 -8.45 -6.70 5.21
N PRO A 67 -9.66 -6.75 4.66
CA PRO A 67 -10.74 -7.45 5.31
C PRO A 67 -10.39 -8.95 5.44
N ALA A 68 -11.00 -9.61 6.41
CA ALA A 68 -10.95 -11.06 6.52
C ALA A 68 -11.28 -11.75 5.18
N ASP A 69 -10.53 -12.80 4.87
CA ASP A 69 -10.67 -13.59 3.64
C ASP A 69 -10.77 -15.09 3.96
N ALA A 70 -10.81 -15.93 2.93
CA ALA A 70 -10.96 -17.37 3.09
C ALA A 70 -9.77 -18.06 3.81
N LEU A 71 -8.58 -17.44 3.82
CA LEU A 71 -7.38 -17.92 4.53
C LEU A 71 -7.21 -17.26 5.91
N THR A 72 -7.63 -16.00 6.04
CA THR A 72 -7.34 -15.10 7.14
C THR A 72 -8.66 -14.67 7.76
N GLY A 73 -9.04 -15.30 8.87
CA GLY A 73 -10.35 -15.06 9.52
C GLY A 73 -10.46 -13.75 10.31
N MET A 74 -9.60 -12.76 10.03
CA MET A 74 -9.57 -11.47 10.71
C MET A 74 -9.04 -10.39 9.76
N ASP A 75 -9.45 -9.14 10.02
CA ASP A 75 -8.94 -8.00 9.28
C ASP A 75 -7.48 -7.72 9.67
N GLU A 76 -6.68 -7.32 8.70
CA GLU A 76 -5.28 -6.96 8.86
C GLU A 76 -5.00 -5.58 8.25
N LEU A 77 -4.07 -4.83 8.83
CA LEU A 77 -3.63 -3.55 8.29
C LEU A 77 -2.16 -3.66 7.91
N GLY A 78 -1.87 -3.50 6.63
CA GLY A 78 -0.53 -3.47 6.08
C GLY A 78 0.07 -2.07 6.13
N PHE A 79 1.34 -1.98 6.53
CA PHE A 79 2.13 -0.77 6.40
C PHE A 79 3.50 -1.12 5.82
N ALA A 80 3.87 -0.44 4.75
CA ALA A 80 5.18 -0.56 4.14
C ALA A 80 5.68 0.82 3.71
N GLY A 81 6.99 1.05 3.72
CA GLY A 81 7.55 2.30 3.21
C GLY A 81 9.02 2.20 2.89
N ALA A 82 9.50 3.15 2.08
CA ALA A 82 10.87 3.26 1.63
C ALA A 82 11.29 4.72 1.37
N TRP A 83 12.57 5.04 1.57
CA TRP A 83 13.15 6.40 1.43
C TRP A 83 14.36 6.36 0.51
N ARG A 84 14.46 7.39 -0.32
CA ARG A 84 15.54 7.61 -1.26
C ARG A 84 16.75 8.25 -0.58
N THR A 85 17.93 7.76 -0.94
CA THR A 85 19.19 8.50 -0.77
C THR A 85 19.81 8.89 -2.11
N ASN A 86 19.26 8.42 -3.25
CA ASN A 86 19.66 8.76 -4.62
C ASN A 86 18.43 9.00 -5.52
N ASP A 87 18.66 9.65 -6.66
CA ASP A 87 17.59 10.26 -7.46
C ASP A 87 17.06 9.34 -8.60
N GLU A 88 17.73 8.22 -8.93
CA GLU A 88 17.56 7.50 -10.22
C GLU A 88 16.52 6.36 -10.26
N ASP A 89 16.05 5.80 -9.12
CA ASP A 89 15.52 4.42 -9.14
C ASP A 89 14.03 4.21 -8.77
N VAL A 90 13.29 5.25 -8.37
CA VAL A 90 11.94 5.07 -7.77
C VAL A 90 10.78 5.42 -8.71
N GLU A 91 11.03 6.01 -9.87
CA GLU A 91 9.96 6.29 -10.84
C GLU A 91 9.26 5.03 -11.36
N GLN A 92 9.84 3.85 -11.10
CA GLN A 92 9.32 2.56 -11.56
C GLN A 92 8.51 1.79 -10.50
N VAL A 93 8.34 2.31 -9.27
CA VAL A 93 7.61 1.61 -8.19
C VAL A 93 6.70 2.54 -7.39
N ASP A 94 5.41 2.25 -7.46
CA ASP A 94 4.35 2.93 -6.69
C ASP A 94 3.72 2.04 -5.62
N ASP A 95 4.20 0.80 -5.47
CA ASP A 95 3.52 -0.19 -4.65
C ASP A 95 4.46 -1.12 -3.84
N PHE A 96 4.44 -0.97 -2.51
CA PHE A 96 5.21 -1.81 -1.56
C PHE A 96 4.38 -2.90 -0.89
N TYR A 97 3.14 -3.04 -1.32
CA TYR A 97 2.14 -3.90 -0.75
C TYR A 97 2.55 -5.37 -0.54
N ALA A 98 3.03 -6.01 -1.60
CA ALA A 98 3.39 -7.42 -1.54
C ALA A 98 4.65 -7.65 -0.68
N ALA A 99 5.37 -6.60 -0.27
CA ALA A 99 6.61 -6.75 0.47
C ALA A 99 6.33 -7.25 1.89
N PHE A 100 5.16 -6.91 2.43
CA PHE A 100 4.69 -7.41 3.72
C PHE A 100 4.00 -8.78 3.61
N ALA A 101 3.05 -8.93 2.70
CA ALA A 101 2.24 -10.15 2.58
C ALA A 101 2.99 -11.33 1.90
N LEU A 102 3.88 -11.03 0.95
CA LEU A 102 4.53 -12.00 0.06
C LEU A 102 6.06 -11.85 0.03
N GLY A 103 6.63 -10.80 0.62
CA GLY A 103 8.05 -10.49 0.48
C GLY A 103 8.46 -10.06 -0.94
N THR A 104 7.60 -9.37 -1.69
CA THR A 104 7.93 -8.85 -3.03
C THR A 104 7.32 -7.48 -3.34
N ALA A 105 7.87 -6.67 -4.25
CA ALA A 105 7.16 -5.49 -4.76
C ALA A 105 6.22 -5.89 -5.91
N PHE A 106 5.18 -5.07 -6.17
CA PHE A 106 4.39 -5.17 -7.39
C PHE A 106 4.80 -4.06 -8.37
N PRO A 107 4.71 -4.31 -9.69
CA PRO A 107 4.97 -3.31 -10.70
C PRO A 107 3.90 -2.20 -10.65
N LEU A 108 4.19 -1.09 -11.31
CA LEU A 108 3.19 -0.07 -11.57
C LEU A 108 1.99 -0.67 -12.30
N PRO A 109 0.76 -0.27 -11.94
CA PRO A 109 -0.39 -0.59 -12.77
C PRO A 109 -0.24 0.07 -14.15
N PRO A 110 -0.72 -0.58 -15.22
CA PRO A 110 -0.67 -0.01 -16.57
C PRO A 110 -1.66 1.16 -16.72
N ALA A 111 -1.79 1.72 -17.91
CA ALA A 111 -2.78 2.76 -18.15
C ALA A 111 -4.22 2.24 -17.94
N LEU A 112 -5.17 3.16 -17.77
CA LEU A 112 -6.57 2.82 -17.53
C LEU A 112 -7.12 1.92 -18.64
N GLU A 113 -7.86 0.89 -18.24
CA GLU A 113 -8.40 -0.20 -19.06
C GLU A 113 -7.35 -1.06 -19.78
N GLU A 114 -6.07 -0.96 -19.40
CA GLU A 114 -5.02 -1.83 -19.93
C GLU A 114 -4.74 -3.02 -19.01
N LEU A 115 -4.33 -4.12 -19.64
CA LEU A 115 -3.81 -5.32 -18.99
C LEU A 115 -2.36 -5.50 -19.40
N GLU A 116 -1.47 -5.60 -18.42
CA GLU A 116 -0.05 -5.83 -18.64
C GLU A 116 0.39 -7.13 -17.98
N GLN A 117 1.09 -7.97 -18.75
CA GLN A 117 1.80 -9.12 -18.20
C GLN A 117 3.09 -8.63 -17.60
N ASN A 118 3.25 -8.88 -16.31
CA ASN A 118 4.40 -8.42 -15.57
C ASN A 118 5.19 -9.60 -15.05
N ASP A 119 6.50 -9.46 -15.07
CA ASP A 119 7.33 -10.24 -14.17
C ASP A 119 7.29 -9.57 -12.79
N ILE A 120 7.38 -10.38 -11.74
CA ILE A 120 7.62 -9.85 -10.40
C ILE A 120 8.91 -9.00 -10.46
N PRO A 121 8.86 -7.70 -10.11
CA PRO A 121 10.01 -6.80 -10.23
C PRO A 121 11.24 -7.38 -9.55
N ALA A 122 12.38 -7.34 -10.27
CA ALA A 122 13.66 -7.64 -9.67
C ALA A 122 13.96 -6.62 -8.56
N GLY A 123 14.76 -7.04 -7.57
CA GLY A 123 15.17 -6.10 -6.55
C GLY A 123 16.08 -4.99 -7.06
N PHE A 124 15.97 -3.83 -6.44
CA PHE A 124 16.67 -2.59 -6.76
C PHE A 124 17.15 -1.92 -5.46
N ALA A 125 18.26 -1.21 -5.49
CA ALA A 125 18.92 -0.73 -4.27
C ALA A 125 18.20 0.49 -3.68
N TRP A 126 17.73 0.38 -2.44
CA TRP A 126 17.24 1.52 -1.65
C TRP A 126 18.30 1.98 -0.65
N GLY A 127 18.16 3.21 -0.16
CA GLY A 127 19.13 3.85 0.73
C GLY A 127 19.47 3.06 1.98
N ASP A 128 20.59 3.41 2.61
CA ASP A 128 21.05 2.72 3.82
C ASP A 128 20.14 2.96 5.04
N VAL A 129 20.25 2.04 6.00
CA VAL A 129 19.44 2.04 7.23
C VAL A 129 19.64 3.30 8.06
N GLU A 130 20.84 3.87 8.01
CA GLU A 130 21.21 5.06 8.77
C GLU A 130 20.45 6.29 8.25
N GLY A 131 20.27 6.43 6.93
CA GLY A 131 19.48 7.50 6.31
C GLY A 131 17.99 7.45 6.67
N TRP A 132 17.39 6.26 6.74
CA TRP A 132 15.98 6.08 7.13
C TRP A 132 15.75 6.36 8.62
N VAL A 133 16.60 5.85 9.51
CA VAL A 133 16.47 6.07 10.97
C VAL A 133 16.68 7.54 11.33
N ALA A 134 17.62 8.23 10.69
CA ALA A 134 17.87 9.66 10.92
C ALA A 134 16.66 10.54 10.52
N ALA A 135 15.85 10.08 9.56
CA ALA A 135 14.65 10.76 9.07
C ALA A 135 13.47 10.77 10.05
N GLY A 136 13.54 10.02 11.15
CA GLY A 136 12.46 9.92 12.13
C GLY A 136 11.20 9.20 11.65
N THR A 137 11.29 8.43 10.56
CA THR A 137 10.26 7.75 9.71
C THR A 137 9.21 6.86 10.41
N ALA A 138 8.63 7.31 11.51
CA ALA A 138 7.29 6.89 11.88
C ALA A 138 6.30 7.74 11.07
N PHE A 139 5.24 7.09 10.60
CA PHE A 139 4.12 7.76 9.96
C PHE A 139 2.85 7.35 10.67
N LYS A 140 1.91 8.28 10.73
CA LYS A 140 0.65 8.05 11.41
C LYS A 140 -0.47 8.74 10.68
N LEU A 141 -1.55 8.00 10.49
CA LEU A 141 -2.84 8.54 10.08
C LEU A 141 -3.70 8.72 11.33
N VAL A 142 -4.24 9.91 11.52
CA VAL A 142 -5.14 10.23 12.64
C VAL A 142 -6.46 10.71 12.08
N HIS A 143 -7.55 10.01 12.41
CA HIS A 143 -8.88 10.50 12.08
C HIS A 143 -9.33 11.48 13.17
N PRO A 144 -9.68 12.73 12.83
CA PRO A 144 -9.89 13.79 13.83
C PRO A 144 -11.12 13.59 14.71
N THR A 145 -12.09 12.77 14.30
CA THR A 145 -13.40 12.66 14.96
C THR A 145 -13.77 11.26 15.43
N GLU A 146 -13.12 10.22 14.91
CA GLU A 146 -13.47 8.83 15.23
C GLU A 146 -12.52 8.24 16.29
N GLU A 147 -11.60 9.05 16.82
CA GLU A 147 -10.57 8.65 17.79
C GLU A 147 -9.70 7.48 17.30
N VAL A 148 -9.71 7.17 16.00
CA VAL A 148 -8.90 6.12 15.37
C VAL A 148 -7.58 6.65 14.84
N GLN A 149 -6.53 5.85 15.03
CA GLN A 149 -5.16 6.22 14.71
C GLN A 149 -4.40 5.05 14.10
N ALA A 150 -4.40 4.95 12.77
CA ALA A 150 -3.57 3.97 12.06
C ALA A 150 -2.10 4.42 12.13
N GLN A 151 -1.36 3.85 13.08
CA GLN A 151 0.04 4.13 13.32
C GLN A 151 0.89 2.92 12.96
N ALA A 152 1.99 3.16 12.25
CA ALA A 152 3.04 2.17 12.10
C ALA A 152 4.39 2.74 12.51
N CYS A 153 5.01 2.09 13.48
CA CYS A 153 6.43 2.27 13.72
C CYS A 153 7.15 1.33 12.75
N LEU A 154 7.47 1.85 11.57
CA LEU A 154 8.15 1.10 10.52
C LEU A 154 9.55 0.74 11.00
N ARG A 155 9.78 -0.55 11.27
CA ARG A 155 11.07 -1.10 11.69
C ARG A 155 11.69 -1.84 10.53
N GLU A 156 13.02 -1.84 10.44
CA GLU A 156 13.73 -2.66 9.47
C GLU A 156 13.37 -4.13 9.73
N VAL A 157 12.71 -4.78 8.79
CA VAL A 157 12.30 -6.20 8.93
C VAL A 157 13.38 -7.15 8.39
N GLY A 158 14.46 -6.58 7.88
CA GLY A 158 15.57 -7.27 7.25
C GLY A 158 15.66 -6.98 5.77
N MET A 159 16.60 -7.66 5.11
CA MET A 159 16.75 -7.60 3.67
C MET A 159 15.89 -8.66 3.00
N VAL A 160 14.88 -8.24 2.24
CA VAL A 160 14.21 -9.14 1.30
C VAL A 160 15.20 -9.42 0.16
N LEU A 161 15.52 -10.69 -0.08
CA LEU A 161 16.42 -11.13 -1.15
C LEU A 161 17.84 -10.50 -1.16
N ASP A 162 18.36 -10.08 0.01
CA ASP A 162 19.67 -9.39 0.17
C ASP A 162 19.77 -8.00 -0.52
N ILE A 163 18.64 -7.35 -0.85
CA ILE A 163 18.67 -6.17 -1.74
C ILE A 163 18.05 -4.89 -1.13
N PHE A 164 17.25 -4.94 -0.05
CA PHE A 164 16.52 -3.75 0.43
C PHE A 164 16.22 -3.77 1.93
N PRO A 165 16.36 -2.66 2.66
CA PRO A 165 15.67 -2.51 3.94
C PRO A 165 14.18 -2.21 3.67
N VAL A 166 13.33 -3.22 3.84
CA VAL A 166 11.87 -2.98 3.93
C VAL A 166 11.57 -2.59 5.35
N TYR A 167 10.93 -1.44 5.51
CA TYR A 167 10.39 -1.03 6.79
C TYR A 167 8.91 -1.36 6.83
N ALA A 168 8.53 -2.23 7.75
CA ALA A 168 7.15 -2.58 7.98
C ALA A 168 6.83 -2.48 9.47
N ALA A 169 5.55 -2.41 9.79
CA ALA A 169 5.10 -2.56 11.16
C ALA A 169 5.27 -4.04 11.58
N VAL A 170 6.42 -4.36 12.18
CA VAL A 170 6.67 -5.67 12.79
C VAL A 170 6.80 -5.53 14.30
N GLY A 171 5.80 -6.04 15.01
CA GLY A 171 5.88 -6.23 16.46
C GLY A 171 4.54 -6.19 17.19
N GLU A 172 4.54 -6.78 18.39
CA GLU A 172 3.51 -6.58 19.41
C GLU A 172 3.81 -5.28 20.20
N GLY A 173 2.78 -4.52 20.58
CA GLY A 173 2.88 -3.31 21.41
C GLY A 173 2.16 -2.09 20.82
N ASP A 174 2.40 -0.90 21.39
CA ASP A 174 1.68 0.35 21.11
C ASP A 174 1.85 0.91 19.68
N CYS A 175 2.66 0.28 18.83
CA CYS A 175 2.84 0.62 17.41
C CYS A 175 2.51 -0.52 16.44
N GLY A 176 1.87 -1.60 16.92
CA GLY A 176 1.45 -2.70 16.07
C GLY A 176 0.35 -2.24 15.12
N ALA A 177 0.35 -2.76 13.89
CA ALA A 177 -0.73 -2.52 12.96
C ALA A 177 -2.05 -3.04 13.54
N ASP A 178 -3.05 -2.17 13.64
CA ASP A 178 -4.39 -2.52 14.14
C ASP A 178 -5.43 -2.10 13.09
N ALA A 179 -6.07 -3.10 12.48
CA ALA A 179 -7.11 -2.89 11.47
C ALA A 179 -8.30 -2.08 12.00
N SER A 180 -8.60 -2.15 13.30
CA SER A 180 -9.68 -1.35 13.90
C SER A 180 -9.38 0.16 13.92
N GLN A 181 -8.12 0.54 13.68
CA GLN A 181 -7.67 1.93 13.64
C GLN A 181 -7.68 2.53 12.22
N TYR A 182 -8.14 1.76 11.22
CA TYR A 182 -8.29 2.22 9.84
C TYR A 182 -9.74 2.07 9.39
N VAL A 183 -10.38 3.21 9.15
CA VAL A 183 -11.75 3.32 8.64
C VAL A 183 -11.67 3.71 7.14
N PRO A 184 -12.21 2.86 6.24
CA PRO A 184 -12.31 3.16 4.81
C PRO A 184 -13.22 4.36 4.52
N GLY A 185 -12.97 5.07 3.43
CA GLY A 185 -13.84 6.16 2.97
C GLY A 185 -13.73 7.45 3.78
N LYS A 186 -12.55 7.73 4.36
CA LYS A 186 -12.33 8.83 5.31
C LYS A 186 -11.10 9.63 4.97
N ASP A 187 -11.01 10.83 5.56
CA ASP A 187 -9.86 11.71 5.42
C ASP A 187 -9.11 11.73 6.75
N TYR A 188 -7.80 11.58 6.68
CA TYR A 188 -6.91 11.49 7.81
C TYR A 188 -5.94 12.66 7.83
N ASP A 189 -5.64 13.11 9.05
CA ASP A 189 -4.44 13.88 9.29
C ASP A 189 -3.23 12.97 9.12
N PHE A 190 -2.24 13.44 8.37
CA PHE A 190 -0.98 12.74 8.18
C PHE A 190 0.10 13.36 9.06
N VAL A 191 0.61 12.57 9.99
CA VAL A 191 1.70 12.96 10.89
C VAL A 191 2.98 12.31 10.40
N VAL A 192 3.99 13.14 10.18
CA VAL A 192 5.35 12.73 9.84
C VAL A 192 6.23 13.07 11.02
N TYR A 193 6.83 12.05 11.63
CA TYR A 193 7.83 12.24 12.65
C TYR A 193 9.18 12.49 11.95
N GLY A 194 9.84 13.60 12.24
CA GLY A 194 11.00 14.08 11.47
C GLY A 194 12.37 13.73 12.05
N GLY A 195 12.39 13.24 13.30
CA GLY A 195 13.60 12.73 13.95
C GLY A 195 14.69 13.79 14.08
N GLU A 196 15.88 13.50 13.56
CA GLU A 196 17.01 14.44 13.57
C GLU A 196 17.05 15.34 12.32
N MET A 197 16.28 15.01 11.27
CA MET A 197 16.30 15.76 10.01
C MET A 197 15.40 16.98 10.00
N PHE A 198 14.25 16.94 10.69
CA PHE A 198 13.31 18.06 10.80
C PHE A 198 12.35 17.86 11.99
N ASP A 199 11.65 18.94 12.39
CA ASP A 199 10.61 18.87 13.42
C ASP A 199 9.39 18.07 12.93
N ASP A 200 8.66 17.41 13.83
CA ASP A 200 7.43 16.69 13.48
C ASP A 200 6.42 17.62 12.79
N VAL A 201 5.77 17.10 11.74
CA VAL A 201 4.79 17.86 10.95
C VAL A 201 3.46 17.14 10.92
N VAL A 202 2.37 17.90 10.98
CA VAL A 202 1.00 17.42 10.83
C VAL A 202 0.35 18.09 9.63
N TYR A 203 -0.17 17.28 8.72
CA TYR A 203 -0.92 17.71 7.56
C TYR A 203 -2.38 17.30 7.74
N HIS A 204 -3.24 18.26 8.07
CA HIS A 204 -4.63 17.98 8.40
C HIS A 204 -5.44 17.57 7.16
N GLY A 205 -6.19 16.47 7.26
CA GLY A 205 -7.04 15.95 6.17
C GLY A 205 -6.29 15.70 4.85
N ALA A 206 -4.99 15.43 4.92
CA ALA A 206 -4.14 15.36 3.74
C ALA A 206 -4.09 13.98 3.09
N VAL A 207 -4.66 12.97 3.74
CA VAL A 207 -4.67 11.60 3.22
C VAL A 207 -6.09 11.08 3.20
N GLU A 208 -6.60 10.85 2.00
CA GLU A 208 -7.88 10.20 1.81
C GLU A 208 -7.73 8.68 1.74
N THR A 209 -8.67 7.93 2.31
CA THR A 209 -8.72 6.47 2.22
C THR A 209 -9.87 6.02 1.32
N PRO A 210 -9.65 5.06 0.42
CA PRO A 210 -10.70 4.48 -0.40
C PRO A 210 -11.86 3.92 0.43
N ALA A 211 -13.09 4.06 -0.07
CA ALA A 211 -14.27 3.41 0.47
C ALA A 211 -14.16 1.89 0.33
N ALA A 212 -14.74 1.17 1.30
CA ALA A 212 -14.84 -0.28 1.25
C ALA A 212 -15.72 -0.74 0.08
N PHE A 213 -15.42 -1.93 -0.43
CA PHE A 213 -16.23 -2.63 -1.43
C PHE A 213 -16.20 -4.15 -1.20
N GLU A 214 -17.08 -4.85 -1.89
CA GLU A 214 -17.18 -6.31 -1.89
C GLU A 214 -16.98 -6.84 -3.31
N VAL A 215 -16.14 -7.85 -3.49
CA VAL A 215 -16.09 -8.57 -4.77
C VAL A 215 -17.20 -9.60 -4.77
N THR A 216 -18.12 -9.48 -5.71
CA THR A 216 -19.34 -10.30 -5.79
C THR A 216 -19.21 -11.44 -6.79
N ALA A 217 -18.30 -11.33 -7.77
CA ALA A 217 -17.92 -12.41 -8.66
C ALA A 217 -16.43 -12.31 -9.04
N PRO A 218 -15.70 -13.44 -9.11
CA PRO A 218 -16.03 -14.71 -8.46
C PRO A 218 -16.13 -14.52 -6.93
N ASP A 219 -16.81 -15.43 -6.24
CA ASP A 219 -16.95 -15.33 -4.78
C ASP A 219 -15.58 -15.56 -4.10
N PHE A 220 -15.01 -14.51 -3.50
CA PHE A 220 -13.71 -14.56 -2.85
C PHE A 220 -13.72 -15.40 -1.55
N ALA A 221 -14.89 -15.76 -1.04
CA ALA A 221 -15.02 -16.71 0.07
C ALA A 221 -14.88 -18.18 -0.37
N ASP A 222 -15.06 -18.49 -1.66
CA ASP A 222 -15.03 -19.85 -2.20
C ASP A 222 -13.59 -20.33 -2.48
N TYR A 223 -12.88 -20.67 -1.40
CA TYR A 223 -11.50 -21.17 -1.48
C TYR A 223 -11.34 -22.35 -2.45
N ASN A 224 -10.40 -22.24 -3.38
CA ASN A 224 -10.11 -23.21 -4.43
C ASN A 224 -11.30 -23.50 -5.36
N ALA A 225 -12.25 -22.57 -5.52
CA ALA A 225 -13.22 -22.69 -6.59
C ALA A 225 -12.52 -22.72 -7.95
N PRO A 226 -13.00 -23.55 -8.90
CA PRO A 226 -12.37 -23.69 -10.20
C PRO A 226 -12.62 -22.46 -11.07
N VAL A 227 -11.55 -21.93 -11.67
CA VAL A 227 -11.60 -20.94 -12.76
C VAL A 227 -11.11 -21.65 -14.03
N VAL A 228 -11.92 -21.66 -15.08
CA VAL A 228 -11.57 -22.35 -16.33
C VAL A 228 -10.68 -21.44 -17.17
N GLN A 229 -9.46 -21.88 -17.49
CA GLN A 229 -8.47 -21.06 -18.19
C GLN A 229 -8.89 -20.64 -19.61
N SER A 230 -9.76 -21.41 -20.26
CA SER A 230 -10.25 -21.15 -21.61
C SER A 230 -11.46 -20.19 -21.67
N ASP A 231 -12.06 -19.92 -20.51
CA ASP A 231 -13.18 -18.98 -20.39
C ASP A 231 -12.64 -17.62 -19.96
N ALA A 232 -13.29 -16.55 -20.41
CA ALA A 232 -13.03 -15.24 -19.85
C ALA A 232 -13.57 -15.19 -18.40
N LEU A 233 -12.86 -14.49 -17.52
CA LEU A 233 -13.22 -14.35 -16.12
C LEU A 233 -13.82 -12.98 -15.88
N ASP A 234 -15.08 -12.96 -15.46
CA ASP A 234 -15.75 -11.75 -15.01
C ASP A 234 -15.39 -11.49 -13.54
N ILE A 235 -14.90 -10.29 -13.24
CA ILE A 235 -14.67 -9.77 -11.91
C ILE A 235 -15.72 -8.68 -11.67
N GLU A 236 -16.58 -8.85 -10.68
CA GLU A 236 -17.65 -7.90 -10.33
C GLU A 236 -17.47 -7.44 -8.88
N TRP A 237 -17.78 -6.17 -8.60
CA TRP A 237 -17.75 -5.63 -7.25
C TRP A 237 -18.87 -4.64 -6.96
N ASP A 238 -19.28 -4.61 -5.70
CA ASP A 238 -20.28 -3.69 -5.15
C ASP A 238 -19.64 -2.71 -4.16
N GLY A 239 -20.02 -1.44 -4.28
CA GLY A 239 -19.63 -0.38 -3.35
C GLY A 239 -18.92 0.76 -4.06
N GLU A 240 -19.67 1.78 -4.48
CA GLU A 240 -19.15 2.95 -5.18
C GLU A 240 -18.27 3.82 -4.24
N ASP A 241 -17.15 4.33 -4.76
CA ASP A 241 -16.46 5.49 -4.17
C ASP A 241 -16.75 6.72 -5.05
N PRO A 242 -17.43 7.76 -4.53
CA PRO A 242 -17.77 8.96 -5.30
C PRO A 242 -16.55 9.76 -5.78
N ARG A 243 -15.35 9.41 -5.33
CA ARG A 243 -14.10 10.10 -5.66
C ARG A 243 -13.38 9.54 -6.89
N GLY A 244 -13.82 8.38 -7.41
CA GLY A 244 -13.28 7.83 -8.66
C GLY A 244 -11.81 7.41 -8.56
N TYR A 245 -11.48 6.66 -7.51
CA TYR A 245 -10.14 6.12 -7.31
C TYR A 245 -9.80 5.00 -8.28
N ARG A 246 -8.50 4.68 -8.39
CA ARG A 246 -8.04 3.62 -9.29
C ARG A 246 -8.42 2.26 -8.74
N LEU A 247 -8.86 1.37 -9.62
CA LEU A 247 -9.16 -0.01 -9.28
C LEU A 247 -8.14 -0.93 -9.93
N ILE A 248 -7.28 -1.53 -9.12
CA ILE A 248 -6.20 -2.40 -9.59
C ILE A 248 -6.58 -3.86 -9.36
N ILE A 249 -6.60 -4.65 -10.44
CA ILE A 249 -6.81 -6.09 -10.37
C ILE A 249 -5.49 -6.79 -10.66
N ARG A 250 -5.13 -7.75 -9.81
CA ARG A 250 -3.93 -8.57 -10.01
C ARG A 250 -4.30 -10.04 -9.97
N VAL A 251 -3.69 -10.80 -10.86
CA VAL A 251 -3.79 -12.26 -10.87
C VAL A 251 -2.40 -12.84 -11.00
N TRP A 252 -2.07 -13.82 -10.16
CA TRP A 252 -0.79 -14.51 -10.24
C TRP A 252 -0.90 -15.99 -9.86
N ASP A 253 0.02 -16.77 -10.40
CA ASP A 253 0.16 -18.20 -10.11
C ASP A 253 1.29 -18.49 -9.10
N ASP A 254 1.40 -19.75 -8.68
CA ASP A 254 2.43 -20.22 -7.75
C ASP A 254 3.86 -20.25 -8.35
N LEU A 255 3.99 -20.03 -9.66
CA LEU A 255 5.26 -19.91 -10.36
C LEU A 255 5.70 -18.45 -10.52
N GLY A 256 4.91 -17.50 -10.00
CA GLY A 256 5.21 -16.06 -10.03
C GLY A 256 4.89 -15.40 -11.37
N ARG A 257 4.13 -16.06 -12.26
CA ARG A 257 3.58 -15.41 -13.46
C ARG A 257 2.43 -14.54 -13.03
N MET A 258 2.39 -13.30 -13.51
CA MET A 258 1.34 -12.37 -13.12
C MET A 258 0.91 -11.46 -14.26
N PHE A 259 -0.28 -10.90 -14.11
CA PHE A 259 -0.69 -9.72 -14.86
C PHE A 259 -1.39 -8.73 -13.94
N THR A 260 -1.38 -7.47 -14.34
CA THR A 260 -1.97 -6.35 -13.62
C THR A 260 -2.88 -5.59 -14.56
N ILE A 261 -4.02 -5.17 -14.03
CA ILE A 261 -5.05 -4.41 -14.73
C ILE A 261 -5.30 -3.14 -13.92
N ASN A 262 -5.49 -2.03 -14.62
CA ASN A 262 -6.01 -0.79 -14.04
C ASN A 262 -7.41 -0.58 -14.63
N ALA A 263 -8.44 -0.98 -13.91
CA ALA A 263 -9.83 -0.91 -14.35
C ALA A 263 -10.49 0.40 -13.90
N GLU A 264 -11.51 0.82 -14.64
CA GLU A 264 -12.49 1.80 -14.18
C GLU A 264 -13.25 1.23 -12.96
N ASP A 265 -13.55 2.08 -11.98
CA ASP A 265 -14.30 1.69 -10.79
C ASP A 265 -15.82 1.77 -11.04
N ASP A 266 -16.30 1.02 -12.04
CA ASP A 266 -17.70 1.04 -12.51
C ASP A 266 -18.51 -0.22 -12.16
N GLY A 267 -17.88 -1.19 -11.49
CA GLY A 267 -18.50 -2.36 -10.88
C GLY A 267 -18.19 -3.69 -11.58
N GLU A 268 -17.57 -3.68 -12.77
CA GLU A 268 -17.20 -4.93 -13.45
C GLU A 268 -15.95 -4.80 -14.34
N TYR A 269 -15.17 -5.87 -14.43
CA TYR A 269 -14.10 -6.00 -15.40
C TYR A 269 -14.02 -7.43 -15.92
N ARG A 270 -13.90 -7.59 -17.25
CA ARG A 270 -13.79 -8.90 -17.90
C ARG A 270 -12.36 -9.20 -18.32
N ILE A 271 -11.71 -10.11 -17.59
CA ILE A 271 -10.39 -10.63 -17.95
C ILE A 271 -10.54 -11.59 -19.13
N PRO A 272 -9.87 -11.33 -20.27
CA PRO A 272 -10.02 -12.18 -21.43
C PRO A 272 -9.28 -13.52 -21.25
N ALA A 273 -9.80 -14.58 -21.87
CA ALA A 273 -9.27 -15.94 -21.71
C ALA A 273 -7.80 -16.09 -22.14
N ASP A 274 -7.37 -15.32 -23.14
CA ASP A 274 -5.98 -15.32 -23.62
C ASP A 274 -5.00 -14.73 -22.59
N ALA A 275 -5.45 -13.81 -21.72
CA ALA A 275 -4.66 -13.36 -20.58
C ALA A 275 -4.53 -14.46 -19.51
N LEU A 276 -5.59 -15.21 -19.22
CA LEU A 276 -5.54 -16.34 -18.28
C LEU A 276 -4.66 -17.48 -18.80
N ALA A 277 -4.57 -17.66 -20.12
CA ALA A 277 -3.70 -18.66 -20.76
C ALA A 277 -2.20 -18.45 -20.46
N VAL A 278 -1.81 -17.26 -19.99
CA VAL A 278 -0.43 -16.94 -19.58
C VAL A 278 -0.06 -17.59 -18.27
N LEU A 279 -1.03 -17.93 -17.42
CA LEU A 279 -0.83 -18.52 -16.10
C LEU A 279 -0.67 -20.05 -16.16
N THR A 280 -0.15 -20.65 -15.09
CA THR A 280 -0.10 -22.11 -14.92
C THR A 280 -1.43 -22.60 -14.41
N PRO A 281 -2.01 -23.68 -15.00
CA PRO A 281 -3.06 -24.42 -14.31
C PRO A 281 -2.59 -24.85 -12.91
N GLY A 282 -3.41 -24.60 -11.90
CA GLY A 282 -3.10 -24.77 -10.49
C GLY A 282 -3.56 -23.58 -9.65
N PRO A 283 -3.09 -23.47 -8.40
CA PRO A 283 -3.49 -22.40 -7.50
C PRO A 283 -3.15 -21.02 -8.08
N ILE A 284 -4.14 -20.13 -8.08
CA ILE A 284 -3.98 -18.72 -8.41
C ILE A 284 -4.52 -17.86 -7.27
N THR A 285 -3.97 -16.67 -7.14
CA THR A 285 -4.54 -15.63 -6.26
C THR A 285 -5.00 -14.48 -7.12
N ILE A 286 -6.16 -13.94 -6.78
CA ILE A 286 -6.72 -12.73 -7.38
C ILE A 286 -6.83 -11.69 -6.28
N THR A 287 -6.35 -10.48 -6.54
CA THR A 287 -6.68 -9.33 -5.70
C THR A 287 -7.36 -8.24 -6.49
N VAL A 288 -8.29 -7.56 -5.83
CA VAL A 288 -8.95 -6.35 -6.32
C VAL A 288 -8.68 -5.29 -5.27
N ALA A 289 -8.10 -4.18 -5.70
CA ALA A 289 -7.62 -3.12 -4.85
C ALA A 289 -8.18 -1.78 -5.32
N ARG A 290 -8.90 -1.08 -4.45
CA ARG A 290 -9.19 0.34 -4.67
C ARG A 290 -8.09 1.15 -4.00
N GLU A 291 -7.40 1.98 -4.77
CA GLU A 291 -6.23 2.72 -4.28
C GLU A 291 -6.27 4.21 -4.60
N HIS A 292 -5.81 5.00 -3.64
CA HIS A 292 -5.61 6.43 -3.78
C HIS A 292 -4.15 6.79 -3.51
N ILE A 293 -3.66 7.80 -4.22
CA ILE A 293 -2.29 8.29 -4.07
C ILE A 293 -2.32 9.79 -3.78
N GLU A 294 -1.64 10.14 -2.70
CA GLU A 294 -1.36 11.52 -2.32
C GLU A 294 0.13 11.81 -2.42
N ARG A 295 0.46 13.08 -2.66
CA ARG A 295 1.83 13.59 -2.57
C ARG A 295 1.90 14.70 -1.54
N ILE A 296 2.62 14.43 -0.46
CA ILE A 296 2.71 15.35 0.67
C ILE A 296 4.10 15.99 0.69
N PRO A 297 4.21 17.32 0.55
CA PRO A 297 5.49 18.02 0.64
C PRO A 297 5.92 18.10 2.10
N ILE A 298 7.06 17.50 2.44
CA ILE A 298 7.69 17.57 3.76
C ILE A 298 8.99 18.38 3.70
N PRO A 299 9.54 18.84 4.84
CA PRO A 299 10.75 19.67 4.85
C PRO A 299 11.95 19.04 4.14
N ALA A 300 12.05 17.70 4.13
CA ALA A 300 13.12 16.95 3.50
C ALA A 300 12.85 16.53 2.04
N GLY A 301 11.70 16.87 1.44
CA GLY A 301 11.31 16.47 0.07
C GLY A 301 9.82 16.10 -0.04
N GLY A 302 9.44 15.35 -1.07
CA GLY A 302 8.07 14.81 -1.18
C GLY A 302 7.94 13.40 -0.61
N VAL A 303 6.79 13.06 -0.03
CA VAL A 303 6.41 11.67 0.28
C VAL A 303 5.16 11.30 -0.52
N LYS A 304 5.21 10.16 -1.21
CA LYS A 304 4.05 9.53 -1.82
C LYS A 304 3.34 8.70 -0.76
N VAL A 305 2.07 8.96 -0.53
CA VAL A 305 1.24 8.18 0.39
C VAL A 305 0.22 7.42 -0.43
N VAL A 306 0.27 6.10 -0.36
CA VAL A 306 -0.66 5.19 -1.03
C VAL A 306 -1.60 4.62 0.02
N THR A 307 -2.90 4.84 -0.13
CA THR A 307 -3.92 4.24 0.72
C THR A 307 -4.76 3.27 -0.09
N ARG A 308 -5.13 2.15 0.51
CA ARG A 308 -5.82 1.08 -0.22
C ARG A 308 -6.82 0.32 0.65
N TYR A 309 -7.86 -0.18 0.01
CA TYR A 309 -8.71 -1.25 0.50
C TYR A 309 -8.63 -2.41 -0.49
N GLU A 310 -8.23 -3.60 -0.04
CA GLU A 310 -7.89 -4.72 -0.93
C GLU A 310 -8.59 -6.02 -0.54
N ARG A 311 -9.20 -6.68 -1.52
CA ARG A 311 -9.87 -7.97 -1.40
C ARG A 311 -9.03 -9.07 -2.01
N TRP A 312 -9.03 -10.24 -1.36
CA TRP A 312 -8.24 -11.40 -1.76
C TRP A 312 -9.14 -12.62 -2.02
N GLY A 313 -8.92 -13.25 -3.17
CA GLY A 313 -9.57 -14.49 -3.56
C GLY A 313 -8.55 -15.54 -3.96
N TYR A 314 -8.82 -16.79 -3.60
CA TYR A 314 -7.91 -17.91 -3.82
C TYR A 314 -8.63 -19.01 -4.61
N PHE A 315 -8.16 -19.26 -5.82
CA PHE A 315 -8.85 -20.11 -6.79
C PHE A 315 -7.92 -21.19 -7.35
N ASP A 316 -8.50 -22.20 -8.00
CA ASP A 316 -7.76 -23.21 -8.76
C ASP A 316 -8.00 -22.98 -10.25
N LEU A 317 -6.98 -22.54 -10.98
CA LEU A 317 -7.03 -22.37 -12.42
C LEU A 317 -6.97 -23.75 -13.08
N VAL A 318 -8.06 -24.18 -13.72
CA VAL A 318 -8.13 -25.49 -14.36
C VAL A 318 -8.01 -25.36 -15.87
N ALA A 319 -7.18 -26.21 -16.47
CA ALA A 319 -7.19 -26.39 -17.92
C ALA A 319 -8.51 -27.03 -18.36
N ASP A 320 -8.89 -26.82 -19.62
CA ASP A 320 -10.02 -27.53 -20.23
C ASP A 320 -9.91 -29.03 -20.01
N ALA A 321 -11.03 -29.67 -19.69
CA ALA A 321 -11.11 -31.12 -19.76
C ALA A 321 -10.77 -31.56 -21.20
N PRO A 322 -9.89 -32.55 -21.39
CA PRO A 322 -9.60 -33.05 -22.73
C PRO A 322 -10.91 -33.52 -23.39
N GLN A 323 -11.26 -32.89 -24.50
CA GLN A 323 -12.44 -33.25 -25.32
C GLN A 323 -12.29 -34.64 -25.94
#